data_AF-A0A4P1K6X1-F1
#
_entry.id   AF-A0A4P1K6X1-F1
#
_cell.length_a   1.000
_cell.length_b   1.000
_cell.length_c   1.000
_cell.angle_alpha   90.00
_cell.angle_beta   90.00
_cell.angle_gamma   90.00
#
_symmetry.space_group_name_H-M   'P 1'
#
loop_
_entity.id
_entity.type
_entity.pdbx_description
1 polymer ?
#
loop_
_entity_poly.entity_id
_entity_poly.type
_entity_poly.pdbx_seq_one_letter_code
_entity_poly.pdbx_strand_id
1 'polypeptide(L)'
;MVNDLLESIANDFQGIDDRFWSFAIGLWHDTFPFHQNEAAGLDPFQQRLALHLKAKVTDNMQGWYPAITRLILAVQGPHGGPPIIERRSAYVILGDLFYDQLRTGLPKLAKDMPDKLSDYLPPSVTYDLASNTLTRTYIRGNQRQTDLNALQIGLVDL
;
A
#
# COMPACT_ATOMS: atom_id res chain seq x y z
N MET A 1 -13.18 7.28 21.98
CA MET A 1 -12.23 8.34 22.42
C MET A 1 -10.78 7.98 22.11
N VAL A 2 -10.21 6.89 22.66
CA VAL A 2 -8.83 6.46 22.31
C VAL A 2 -8.78 5.85 20.91
N ASN A 3 -9.77 5.04 20.52
CA ASN A 3 -9.85 4.51 19.15
C ASN A 3 -10.05 5.64 18.12
N ASP A 4 -10.94 6.61 18.36
CA ASP A 4 -11.12 7.75 17.44
C ASP A 4 -9.87 8.62 17.33
N LEU A 5 -9.08 8.76 18.41
CA LEU A 5 -7.80 9.46 18.39
C LEU A 5 -6.72 8.67 17.64
N LEU A 6 -6.65 7.36 17.85
CA LEU A 6 -5.71 6.49 17.12
C LEU A 6 -6.10 6.35 15.65
N GLU A 7 -7.40 6.29 15.34
CA GLU A 7 -7.94 6.36 14.00
C GLU A 7 -7.69 7.72 13.38
N SER A 8 -7.91 8.84 14.07
CA SER A 8 -7.58 10.18 13.55
C SER A 8 -6.09 10.31 13.29
N ILE A 9 -5.22 9.89 14.21
CA ILE A 9 -3.76 9.91 14.02
C ILE A 9 -3.35 9.04 12.82
N ALA A 10 -3.97 7.88 12.64
CA ALA A 10 -3.68 7.00 11.52
C ALA A 10 -4.32 7.49 10.20
N ASN A 11 -5.49 8.14 10.28
CA ASN A 11 -6.23 8.78 9.19
C ASN A 11 -5.68 10.16 8.85
N ASP A 12 -4.68 10.66 9.58
CA ASP A 12 -3.96 11.90 9.25
C ASP A 12 -2.52 11.62 8.82
N PHE A 13 -2.15 10.35 8.64
CA PHE A 13 -0.79 9.98 8.27
C PHE A 13 -0.36 10.68 6.98
N GLN A 14 0.65 11.55 7.07
CA GLN A 14 1.07 12.42 5.96
C GLN A 14 2.19 11.82 5.10
N GLY A 15 2.58 10.57 5.37
CA GLY A 15 3.72 9.95 4.70
C GLY A 15 5.02 10.51 5.25
N ILE A 16 5.92 10.95 4.37
CA ILE A 16 7.30 11.31 4.74
C ILE A 16 7.42 12.49 5.72
N ASP A 17 6.44 13.40 5.69
CA ASP A 17 6.40 14.57 6.57
C ASP A 17 5.73 14.27 7.92
N ASP A 18 5.23 13.04 8.12
CA ASP A 18 4.62 12.62 9.37
C ASP A 18 5.68 12.36 10.46
N ARG A 19 5.40 12.80 11.69
CA ARG A 19 6.30 12.56 12.84
C ARG A 19 6.55 11.07 13.12
N PHE A 20 5.63 10.19 12.71
CA PHE A 20 5.74 8.74 12.85
C PHE A 20 6.32 8.06 11.62
N TRP A 21 6.68 8.79 10.56
CA TRP A 21 7.23 8.25 9.32
C TRP A 21 8.39 7.27 9.58
N SER A 22 9.41 7.70 10.33
CA SER A 22 10.60 6.90 10.61
C SER A 22 10.28 5.59 11.34
N PHE A 23 9.27 5.61 12.22
CA PHE A 23 8.81 4.42 12.91
C PHE A 23 8.05 3.49 11.96
N ALA A 24 7.11 4.04 11.18
CA ALA A 24 6.31 3.27 10.24
C ALA A 24 7.17 2.59 9.16
N ILE A 25 8.09 3.33 8.54
CA ILE A 25 8.98 2.80 7.50
C ILE A 25 9.99 1.79 8.08
N GLY A 26 10.49 2.02 9.31
CA GLY A 26 11.38 1.11 10.01
C GLY A 26 10.68 -0.22 10.32
N LEU A 27 9.52 -0.17 10.97
CA LEU A 27 8.71 -1.36 11.26
C LEU A 27 8.35 -2.12 9.99
N TRP A 28 7.98 -1.41 8.92
CA TRP A 28 7.63 -2.03 7.64
C TRP A 28 8.82 -2.79 7.05
N HIS A 29 10.00 -2.18 6.99
CA HIS A 29 11.19 -2.82 6.42
C HIS A 29 11.80 -3.90 7.32
N ASP A 30 11.66 -3.79 8.65
CA ASP A 30 12.05 -4.85 9.57
C ASP A 30 11.15 -6.09 9.41
N THR A 31 9.88 -5.87 9.12
CA THR A 31 8.89 -6.94 8.91
C THR A 31 8.97 -7.53 7.51
N PHE A 32 9.11 -6.68 6.49
CA PHE A 32 9.16 -7.02 5.07
C PHE A 32 10.41 -6.39 4.44
N PRO A 33 11.59 -7.03 4.60
CA PRO A 33 12.82 -6.46 4.08
C PRO A 33 12.82 -6.40 2.54
N PHE A 34 13.40 -5.33 2.00
CA PHE A 34 13.44 -5.06 0.54
C PHE A 34 14.84 -5.22 -0.06
N HIS A 35 15.74 -5.96 0.62
CA HIS A 35 17.10 -6.17 0.16
C HIS A 35 17.17 -7.17 -1.02
N GLN A 36 18.21 -7.05 -1.85
CA GLN A 36 18.36 -7.89 -3.07
C GLN A 36 18.49 -9.39 -2.77
N ASN A 37 19.05 -9.75 -1.61
CA ASN A 37 19.39 -11.14 -1.27
C ASN A 37 18.39 -11.80 -0.31
N GLU A 38 17.20 -11.22 -0.15
CA GLU A 38 16.18 -11.78 0.73
C GLU A 38 15.77 -13.20 0.34
N ALA A 39 15.38 -13.97 1.36
CA ALA A 39 14.84 -15.31 1.15
C ALA A 39 13.54 -15.23 0.35
N ALA A 40 13.31 -16.23 -0.51
CA ALA A 40 12.03 -16.34 -1.20
C ALA A 40 10.94 -16.80 -0.23
N GLY A 41 9.73 -16.31 -0.42
CA GLY A 41 8.56 -16.66 0.40
C GLY A 41 8.34 -15.74 1.59
N LEU A 42 7.48 -16.22 2.48
CA LEU A 42 7.10 -15.59 3.74
C LEU A 42 7.41 -16.55 4.87
N ASP A 43 7.93 -16.05 5.98
CA ASP A 43 7.96 -16.82 7.22
C ASP A 43 6.54 -16.93 7.85
N PRO A 44 6.33 -17.79 8.87
CA PRO A 44 5.01 -17.98 9.48
C PRO A 44 4.41 -16.74 10.16
N PHE A 45 5.23 -15.76 10.55
CA PHE A 45 4.76 -14.50 11.10
C PHE A 45 4.34 -13.55 9.96
N GLN A 46 5.21 -13.37 8.96
CA GLN A 46 4.94 -12.57 7.78
C GLN A 46 3.70 -13.05 7.02
N GLN A 47 3.49 -14.36 6.89
CA GLN A 47 2.32 -14.93 6.24
C GLN A 47 1.01 -14.58 6.98
N ARG A 48 0.98 -14.74 8.31
CA ARG A 48 -0.21 -14.38 9.12
C ARG A 48 -0.49 -12.89 9.06
N LEU A 49 0.56 -12.08 9.13
CA LEU A 49 0.41 -10.63 9.02
C LEU A 49 -0.09 -10.24 7.63
N ALA A 50 0.46 -10.82 6.56
CA ALA A 50 0.01 -10.60 5.20
C ALA A 50 -1.47 -10.98 4.99
N LEU A 51 -1.92 -12.10 5.56
CA LEU A 51 -3.33 -12.50 5.55
C LEU A 51 -4.22 -11.47 6.27
N HIS A 52 -3.80 -11.01 7.45
CA HIS A 52 -4.54 -9.98 8.19
C HIS A 52 -4.59 -8.64 7.46
N LEU A 53 -3.47 -8.19 6.90
CA LEU A 53 -3.39 -6.96 6.12
C LEU A 53 -4.24 -7.05 4.86
N LYS A 54 -4.19 -8.18 4.14
CA LYS A 54 -5.05 -8.43 2.97
C LYS A 54 -6.52 -8.30 3.33
N ALA A 55 -6.98 -9.02 4.37
CA ALA A 55 -8.37 -8.96 4.81
C ALA A 55 -8.78 -7.52 5.16
N LYS A 56 -7.93 -6.79 5.88
CA LYS A 56 -8.19 -5.39 6.22
C LYS A 56 -8.24 -4.47 5.01
N VAL A 57 -7.35 -4.63 4.05
CA VAL A 57 -7.38 -3.84 2.81
C VAL A 57 -8.63 -4.17 2.00
N THR A 58 -9.07 -5.44 1.94
CA THR A 58 -10.32 -5.83 1.29
C THR A 58 -11.54 -5.16 1.95
N ASP A 59 -11.62 -5.19 3.29
CA ASP A 59 -12.68 -4.49 4.04
C ASP A 59 -12.63 -2.99 3.77
N ASN A 60 -11.43 -2.42 3.73
CA ASN A 60 -11.22 -1.00 3.48
C ASN A 60 -11.73 -0.56 2.10
N MET A 61 -11.53 -1.39 1.07
CA MET A 61 -12.05 -1.11 -0.27
C MET A 61 -13.59 -1.09 -0.33
N GLN A 62 -14.28 -1.51 0.73
CA GLN A 62 -15.74 -1.37 0.90
C GLN A 62 -16.15 -0.07 1.63
N GLY A 63 -15.21 0.82 1.93
CA GLY A 63 -15.50 2.12 2.55
C GLY A 63 -15.14 2.23 4.04
N TRP A 64 -14.36 1.29 4.58
CA TRP A 64 -13.97 1.24 5.99
C TRP A 64 -12.50 1.64 6.23
N TYR A 65 -12.20 2.19 7.41
CA TYR A 65 -10.85 2.34 7.99
C TYR A 65 -9.68 2.65 7.03
N PRO A 66 -9.69 3.80 6.34
CA PRO A 66 -8.75 4.10 5.26
C PRO A 66 -7.28 4.23 5.68
N ALA A 67 -7.01 4.52 6.95
CA ALA A 67 -5.67 4.66 7.54
C ALA A 67 -4.68 3.56 7.14
N ILE A 68 -5.07 2.29 7.23
CA ILE A 68 -4.16 1.17 6.95
C ILE A 68 -3.76 1.17 5.48
N THR A 69 -4.72 1.34 4.56
CA THR A 69 -4.45 1.41 3.13
C THR A 69 -3.52 2.58 2.82
N ARG A 70 -3.79 3.74 3.42
CA ARG A 70 -2.96 4.95 3.27
C ARG A 70 -1.53 4.72 3.72
N LEU A 71 -1.36 4.14 4.91
CA LEU A 71 -0.06 3.87 5.51
C LEU A 71 0.74 2.88 4.65
N ILE A 72 0.14 1.75 4.26
CA ILE A 72 0.79 0.76 3.40
C ILE A 72 1.21 1.41 2.07
N LEU A 73 0.34 2.19 1.44
CA LEU A 73 0.64 2.86 0.17
C LEU A 73 1.80 3.86 0.30
N ALA A 74 1.92 4.53 1.44
CA ALA A 74 3.01 5.46 1.73
C ALA A 74 4.37 4.76 1.91
N VAL A 75 4.40 3.64 2.65
CA VAL A 75 5.64 2.90 3.00
C VAL A 75 6.07 1.91 1.93
N GLN A 76 5.13 1.20 1.30
CA GLN A 76 5.42 0.29 0.17
C GLN A 76 5.92 1.10 -1.04
N GLY A 77 5.28 2.25 -1.29
CA GLY A 77 5.55 3.06 -2.46
C GLY A 77 5.11 2.42 -3.78
N PRO A 78 5.22 3.18 -4.89
CA PRO A 78 4.64 2.83 -6.18
C PRO A 78 5.21 1.51 -6.70
N HIS A 79 4.30 0.60 -7.04
CA HIS A 79 4.62 -0.60 -7.82
C HIS A 79 5.11 -0.14 -9.19
N GLY A 80 6.30 -0.56 -9.54
CA GLY A 80 6.83 -0.38 -10.87
C GLY A 80 7.97 -1.35 -11.06
N GLY A 81 8.45 -1.42 -12.29
CA GLY A 81 9.39 -2.45 -12.77
C GLY A 81 10.33 -2.88 -11.67
N PRO A 82 10.35 -4.19 -11.34
CA PRO A 82 10.97 -4.67 -10.12
C PRO A 82 12.35 -4.02 -10.01
N PRO A 83 12.73 -3.41 -8.86
CA PRO A 83 14.16 -3.48 -8.55
C PRO A 83 14.49 -4.95 -8.77
N ILE A 84 15.56 -5.27 -9.51
CA ILE A 84 15.90 -6.65 -9.86
C ILE A 84 16.06 -7.44 -8.56
N ILE A 85 14.95 -7.91 -8.01
CA ILE A 85 14.82 -8.78 -6.85
C ILE A 85 14.52 -10.08 -7.57
N GLU A 86 15.58 -10.83 -7.81
CA GLU A 86 15.55 -12.09 -8.54
C GLU A 86 14.64 -13.14 -7.86
N ARG A 87 14.20 -12.85 -6.62
CA ARG A 87 13.47 -13.76 -5.74
C ARG A 87 12.14 -13.13 -5.34
N ARG A 88 11.06 -13.92 -5.32
CA ARG A 88 9.77 -13.50 -4.74
C ARG A 88 9.88 -13.46 -3.20
N SER A 89 10.52 -12.42 -2.68
CA SER A 89 10.67 -12.19 -1.23
C SER A 89 9.36 -11.73 -0.59
N ALA A 90 9.33 -11.70 0.74
CA ALA A 90 8.19 -11.24 1.52
C ALA A 90 7.67 -9.86 1.09
N TYR A 91 8.57 -8.90 0.86
CA TYR A 91 8.23 -7.55 0.39
C TYR A 91 7.57 -7.54 -1.00
N VAL A 92 8.06 -8.37 -1.92
CA VAL A 92 7.49 -8.52 -3.27
C VAL A 92 6.11 -9.15 -3.19
N ILE A 93 5.97 -10.25 -2.45
CA ILE A 93 4.71 -10.97 -2.29
C ILE A 93 3.63 -10.08 -1.67
N LEU A 94 3.99 -9.32 -0.63
CA LEU A 94 3.05 -8.39 0.00
C LEU A 94 2.67 -7.23 -0.92
N GLY A 95 3.64 -6.67 -1.65
CA GLY A 95 3.39 -5.64 -2.66
C GLY A 95 2.40 -6.14 -3.71
N ASP A 96 2.64 -7.32 -4.27
CA ASP A 96 1.75 -7.99 -5.22
C ASP A 96 0.32 -8.15 -4.66
N LEU A 97 0.19 -8.68 -3.45
CA LEU A 97 -1.11 -8.83 -2.79
C LEU A 97 -1.82 -7.50 -2.60
N PHE A 98 -1.11 -6.49 -2.11
CA PHE A 98 -1.68 -5.17 -1.83
C PHE A 98 -2.16 -4.48 -3.12
N TYR A 99 -1.32 -4.47 -4.16
CA TYR A 99 -1.64 -3.84 -5.43
C TYR A 99 -2.73 -4.57 -6.21
N ASP A 100 -2.88 -5.88 -6.03
CA ASP A 100 -4.02 -6.63 -6.58
C ASP A 100 -5.36 -6.20 -5.93
N GLN A 101 -5.36 -5.94 -4.62
CA GLN A 101 -6.53 -5.37 -3.94
C GLN A 101 -6.83 -3.94 -4.43
N LEU A 102 -5.81 -3.10 -4.62
CA LEU A 102 -6.01 -1.75 -5.13
C LEU A 102 -6.54 -1.72 -6.56
N ARG A 103 -6.03 -2.61 -7.42
CA ARG A 103 -6.46 -2.73 -8.83
C ARG A 103 -7.96 -2.91 -8.97
N THR A 104 -8.55 -3.71 -8.08
CA THR A 104 -9.98 -4.04 -8.12
C THR A 104 -10.81 -3.12 -7.25
N GLY A 105 -10.28 -2.73 -6.08
CA GLY A 105 -10.99 -1.96 -5.06
C GLY A 105 -11.06 -0.46 -5.33
N LEU A 106 -9.96 0.17 -5.76
CA LEU A 106 -9.93 1.63 -5.96
C LEU A 106 -10.92 2.12 -7.02
N PRO A 107 -11.07 1.47 -8.20
CA PRO A 107 -12.08 1.88 -9.17
C PRO A 107 -13.50 1.87 -8.58
N LYS A 108 -13.81 0.83 -7.80
CA LYS A 108 -15.11 0.70 -7.14
C LYS A 108 -15.31 1.78 -6.08
N LEU A 109 -14.32 1.98 -5.21
CA LEU A 109 -14.35 2.99 -4.17
C LEU A 109 -14.51 4.41 -4.76
N ALA A 110 -13.75 4.74 -5.79
CA ALA A 110 -13.82 6.04 -6.46
C ALA A 110 -15.17 6.27 -7.16
N LYS A 111 -15.82 5.21 -7.65
CA LYS A 111 -17.14 5.29 -8.27
C LYS A 111 -18.28 5.39 -7.25
N ASP A 112 -18.22 4.58 -6.20
CA ASP A 112 -19.31 4.43 -5.23
C ASP A 112 -19.23 5.49 -4.11
N MET A 113 -18.02 5.95 -3.76
CA MET A 113 -17.73 6.89 -2.67
C MET A 113 -16.60 7.89 -3.03
N PRO A 114 -16.78 8.73 -4.07
CA PRO A 114 -15.74 9.63 -4.56
C PRO A 114 -15.19 10.57 -3.49
N ASP A 115 -16.05 11.08 -2.61
CA ASP A 115 -15.67 12.02 -1.55
C ASP A 115 -14.75 11.40 -0.48
N LYS A 116 -14.72 10.07 -0.37
CA LYS A 116 -13.87 9.35 0.59
C LYS A 116 -12.56 8.90 0.01
N LEU A 117 -12.37 8.97 -1.32
CA LEU A 117 -11.19 8.42 -1.99
C LEU A 117 -9.88 9.04 -1.44
N SER A 118 -9.88 10.35 -1.19
CA SER A 118 -8.73 11.05 -0.62
C SER A 118 -8.30 10.48 0.73
N ASP A 119 -9.22 9.89 1.50
CA ASP A 119 -8.89 9.33 2.80
C ASP A 119 -7.99 8.10 2.67
N TYR A 120 -8.04 7.38 1.55
CA TYR A 120 -7.26 6.16 1.34
C TYR A 120 -5.87 6.44 0.76
N LEU A 121 -5.63 7.67 0.30
CA LEU A 121 -4.42 8.05 -0.41
C LEU A 121 -3.56 8.95 0.47
N PRO A 122 -2.25 8.69 0.59
CA PRO A 122 -1.37 9.63 1.27
C PRO A 122 -1.30 10.93 0.44
N PRO A 123 -1.00 12.09 1.05
CA PRO A 123 -1.00 13.38 0.35
C PRO A 123 -0.10 13.43 -0.90
N SER A 124 0.93 12.58 -0.95
CA SER A 124 1.85 12.45 -2.08
C SER A 124 1.33 11.58 -3.22
N VAL A 125 0.12 11.01 -3.12
CA VAL A 125 -0.43 10.08 -4.10
C VAL A 125 -1.81 10.55 -4.58
N THR A 126 -1.99 10.55 -5.89
CA THR A 126 -3.28 10.78 -6.55
C THR A 126 -3.70 9.54 -7.32
N TYR A 127 -5.01 9.42 -7.56
CA TYR A 127 -5.60 8.34 -8.33
C TYR A 127 -6.44 8.91 -9.47
N ASP A 128 -6.23 8.40 -10.68
CA ASP A 128 -7.05 8.67 -11.85
C ASP A 128 -7.94 7.45 -12.17
N LEU A 129 -9.25 7.64 -12.04
CA LEU A 129 -10.25 6.61 -12.30
C LEU A 129 -10.33 6.22 -13.78
N ALA A 130 -10.11 7.15 -14.71
CA ALA A 130 -10.27 6.88 -16.14
C ALA A 130 -9.16 5.96 -16.66
N SER A 131 -7.94 6.17 -16.18
CA SER A 131 -6.76 5.38 -16.56
C SER A 131 -6.39 4.29 -15.54
N ASN A 132 -7.15 4.15 -14.45
CA ASN A 132 -6.83 3.28 -13.31
C ASN A 132 -5.37 3.41 -12.83
N THR A 133 -4.88 4.64 -12.75
CA THR A 133 -3.46 4.94 -12.51
C THR A 133 -3.25 5.64 -11.18
N LEU A 134 -2.29 5.17 -10.39
CA LEU A 134 -1.77 5.88 -9.22
C LEU A 134 -0.56 6.72 -9.63
N THR A 135 -0.52 7.97 -9.21
CA THR A 135 0.63 8.86 -9.39
C THR A 135 1.19 9.25 -8.03
N ARG A 136 2.44 8.88 -7.74
CA ARG A 136 3.17 9.39 -6.58
C ARG A 136 4.06 10.56 -6.97
N THR A 137 3.93 11.67 -6.24
CA THR A 137 4.83 12.83 -6.33
C THR A 137 5.82 12.82 -5.16
N TYR A 138 7.11 12.80 -5.46
CA TYR A 138 8.17 12.83 -4.45
C TYR A 138 8.54 14.27 -4.06
N ILE A 139 9.23 14.46 -2.93
CA ILE A 139 9.64 15.78 -2.40
C ILE A 139 10.34 16.67 -3.45
N ARG A 140 11.09 16.05 -4.38
CA ARG A 140 11.80 16.78 -5.45
C ARG A 140 10.94 17.07 -6.70
N GLY A 141 9.63 16.85 -6.63
CA GLY A 141 8.70 17.03 -7.75
C GLY A 141 8.69 15.88 -8.76
N ASN A 142 9.63 14.94 -8.68
CA ASN A 142 9.62 13.75 -9.53
C ASN A 142 8.32 12.97 -9.32
N GLN A 143 7.78 12.41 -10.40
CA GLN A 143 6.59 11.59 -10.36
C GLN A 143 6.88 10.16 -10.78
N ARG A 144 6.16 9.22 -10.17
CA ARG A 144 6.12 7.83 -10.63
C ARG A 144 4.67 7.40 -10.74
N GLN A 145 4.35 6.85 -11.91
CA GLN A 145 3.02 6.37 -12.24
C GLN A 145 2.99 4.85 -12.19
N THR A 146 1.86 4.32 -11.72
CA THR A 146 1.56 2.90 -11.65
C THR A 146 0.19 2.69 -12.29
N ASP A 147 0.16 2.18 -13.52
CA ASP A 147 -1.06 1.68 -14.14
C ASP A 147 -1.44 0.35 -13.49
N LEU A 148 -2.52 0.36 -12.71
CA LEU A 148 -2.95 -0.82 -11.95
C LEU A 148 -3.41 -1.96 -12.84
N ASN A 149 -3.90 -1.68 -14.05
CA ASN A 149 -4.34 -2.70 -15.01
C ASN A 149 -3.15 -3.38 -15.70
N ALA A 150 -2.06 -2.63 -15.94
CA ALA A 150 -0.86 -3.16 -16.59
C ALA A 150 0.11 -3.88 -15.64
N LEU A 151 -0.19 -3.91 -14.33
CA LEU A 151 0.65 -4.58 -13.34
C LEU A 151 0.76 -6.08 -13.60
N GLN A 152 2.00 -6.56 -13.78
CA GLN A 152 2.30 -7.99 -13.82
C GLN A 152 2.47 -8.52 -12.39
N ILE A 153 1.35 -8.93 -11.80
CA ILE A 153 1.31 -9.50 -10.44
C ILE A 153 1.33 -11.01 -10.56
N GLY A 154 2.28 -11.68 -9.91
CA GLY A 154 2.30 -13.14 -9.88
C GLY A 154 1.20 -13.68 -8.96
N LEU A 155 0.62 -14.83 -9.28
CA LEU A 155 -0.33 -15.50 -8.39
C LEU A 155 0.32 -15.69 -7.01
N VAL A 156 -0.35 -15.22 -5.95
CA VAL A 156 0.07 -15.45 -4.56
C VAL A 156 -0.99 -16.32 -3.91
N ASP A 157 -0.59 -17.54 -3.55
CA ASP A 157 -1.37 -18.45 -2.74
C ASP A 157 -0.82 -18.38 -1.30
N LEU A 158 -1.64 -17.87 -0.36
CA LEU A 158 -1.28 -17.68 1.05
C LEU A 158 -1.98 -18.70 1.93
#